data_AF-A0A496PYH2-F1
#
_entry.id   AF-A0A496PYH2-F1
#
_cell.length_a   1.000
_cell.length_b   1.000
_cell.length_c   1.000
_cell.angle_alpha   90.00
_cell.angle_beta   90.00
_cell.angle_gamma   90.00
#
_symmetry.space_group_name_H-M   'P 1'
#
loop_
_entity.id
_entity.type
_entity.pdbx_description
1 polymer ?
#
loop_
_entity_poly.entity_id
_entity_poly.type
_entity_poly.pdbx_seq_one_letter_code
_entity_poly.pdbx_strand_id
1 'polypeptide(L)'
;MKTFWGDIHNHCAVSYGHGTPRRVLDNARQHLDFVSITGHAFWPDMPRDIVNQNGIMVTHLGGFAKLQHFWPDLLRELEAANRPGEFVTFPSYEWHSMEFGDHNATFNAFDVPLIDGPKLADLARNLAEQPAEFMLMPHHCGYSRGHRGLNWDGFIPSVIPLIEIFSNHGCGEADDAYYDYHHSMGPRVGGSMVRRGLLAGHRFGFTAGTDSHDGYPGHYGHGRVGVLADRLDLDSIWDGLKSRRTIASTGARFEVKLSLGNAGVGEVTPRHPTMPFDLEVEGTAPIDRVDLIEGVNGSCRVRRLAGRDLNFDFSPGRFKVKIECGWGRGNTRSDWDLDCEVANGRLHGVDRCFRHSPYPMDELESSERITELTDHRVHWQARAVPNPSGLIAGTHFNSSGTQAVVLDLEAGDTTSLRLKTGGVDLDLTVSELCRGSVGRQVAGFGSPAVKIHRAVPESEFTFAHSEEYQPLGQQGDNGFVYVRIIQSDGQMGWVSPIWYE
;
A
#
# COMPACT_ATOMS: atom_id res chain seq x y z
N MET A 1 8.88 12.29 -14.02
CA MET A 1 8.82 11.36 -12.86
C MET A 1 8.13 10.06 -13.27
N LYS A 2 8.51 8.96 -12.62
CA LYS A 2 7.86 7.64 -12.66
C LYS A 2 7.31 7.33 -11.27
N THR A 3 6.38 6.39 -11.18
CA THR A 3 5.88 5.87 -9.90
C THR A 3 6.70 4.67 -9.46
N PHE A 4 7.31 4.75 -8.28
CA PHE A 4 7.96 3.60 -7.61
C PHE A 4 7.09 3.15 -6.45
N TRP A 5 6.97 1.85 -6.20
CA TRP A 5 6.06 1.27 -5.23
C TRP A 5 6.80 0.64 -4.06
N GLY A 6 6.37 0.93 -2.84
CA GLY A 6 6.99 0.41 -1.64
C GLY A 6 6.04 0.22 -0.47
N ASP A 7 6.61 -0.27 0.62
CA ASP A 7 5.95 -0.39 1.91
C ASP A 7 6.90 0.14 2.99
N ILE A 8 6.56 1.30 3.56
CA ILE A 8 7.37 1.99 4.57
C ILE A 8 6.86 1.75 5.98
N HIS A 9 5.89 0.83 6.15
CA HIS A 9 5.42 0.42 7.45
C HIS A 9 5.06 -1.07 7.48
N ASN A 10 6.01 -1.88 7.94
CA ASN A 10 5.81 -3.29 8.28
C ASN A 10 6.74 -3.69 9.41
N HIS A 11 6.37 -4.77 10.10
CA HIS A 11 7.10 -5.30 11.24
C HIS A 11 7.63 -6.70 10.96
N CYS A 12 8.67 -7.07 11.70
CA CYS A 12 9.24 -8.40 11.62
C CYS A 12 9.83 -8.84 12.96
N ALA A 13 10.56 -9.95 12.96
CA ALA A 13 11.18 -10.53 14.13
C ALA A 13 12.35 -9.72 14.71
N VAL A 14 12.66 -8.51 14.21
CA VAL A 14 13.59 -7.59 14.90
C VAL A 14 13.00 -7.02 16.19
N SER A 15 11.67 -6.92 16.27
CA SER A 15 10.89 -6.62 17.46
C SER A 15 9.94 -7.80 17.76
N TYR A 16 8.63 -7.57 17.90
CA TYR A 16 7.64 -8.60 18.21
C TYR A 16 6.81 -9.13 17.01
N GLY A 17 7.35 -9.09 15.78
CA GLY A 17 6.76 -9.74 14.62
C GLY A 17 7.38 -11.11 14.25
N HIS A 18 7.02 -11.62 13.08
CA HIS A 18 7.54 -12.84 12.46
C HIS A 18 8.43 -12.53 11.25
N GLY A 19 9.24 -13.51 10.83
CA GLY A 19 10.18 -13.36 9.71
C GLY A 19 11.43 -12.57 10.09
N THR A 20 12.60 -13.07 9.71
CA THR A 20 13.87 -12.35 9.93
C THR A 20 13.97 -11.12 9.02
N PRO A 21 14.73 -10.08 9.37
CA PRO A 21 14.93 -8.92 8.50
C PRO A 21 15.42 -9.30 7.10
N ARG A 22 16.38 -10.23 7.02
CA ARG A 22 16.83 -10.82 5.74
C ARG A 22 15.69 -11.38 4.89
N ARG A 23 14.75 -12.12 5.48
CA ARG A 23 13.60 -12.68 4.74
C ARG A 23 12.65 -11.57 4.29
N VAL A 24 12.39 -10.60 5.15
CA VAL A 24 11.55 -9.43 4.82
C VAL A 24 12.11 -8.70 3.59
N LEU A 25 13.42 -8.49 3.55
CA LEU A 25 14.11 -7.89 2.42
C LEU A 25 14.05 -8.76 1.16
N ASP A 26 14.14 -10.08 1.30
CA ASP A 26 14.01 -11.00 0.17
C ASP A 26 12.59 -10.96 -0.43
N ASN A 27 11.55 -11.02 0.41
CA ASN A 27 10.15 -10.87 -0.01
C ASN A 27 9.90 -9.52 -0.70
N ALA A 28 10.37 -8.42 -0.10
CA ALA A 28 10.19 -7.09 -0.65
C ALA A 28 10.76 -6.98 -2.07
N ARG A 29 11.96 -7.51 -2.33
CA ARG A 29 12.58 -7.48 -3.66
C ARG A 29 11.77 -8.17 -4.75
N GLN A 30 10.91 -9.12 -4.38
CA GLN A 30 10.10 -9.81 -5.37
C GLN A 30 9.03 -8.91 -5.97
N HIS A 31 8.54 -7.88 -5.25
CA HIS A 31 7.39 -7.07 -5.69
C HIS A 31 7.36 -5.61 -5.21
N LEU A 32 8.44 -5.05 -4.66
CA LEU A 32 8.55 -3.65 -4.26
C LEU A 32 9.86 -3.04 -4.78
N ASP A 33 9.81 -1.74 -5.09
CA ASP A 33 10.97 -0.94 -5.46
C ASP A 33 11.68 -0.40 -4.21
N PHE A 34 10.96 -0.17 -3.12
CA PHE A 34 11.54 0.23 -1.84
C PHE A 34 10.79 -0.30 -0.62
N VAL A 35 11.47 -0.37 0.53
CA VAL A 35 10.89 -0.86 1.79
C VAL A 35 11.51 -0.18 3.01
N SER A 36 10.76 -0.16 4.11
CA SER A 36 11.32 0.10 5.45
C SER A 36 11.04 -1.11 6.35
N ILE A 37 11.90 -1.43 7.31
CA ILE A 37 11.57 -2.39 8.38
C ILE A 37 11.40 -1.59 9.66
N THR A 38 10.17 -1.48 10.15
CA THR A 38 9.85 -0.67 11.32
C THR A 38 9.88 -1.54 12.57
N GLY A 39 10.86 -1.33 13.44
CA GLY A 39 10.85 -1.95 14.78
C GLY A 39 10.00 -1.16 15.76
N HIS A 40 9.32 -1.80 16.69
CA HIS A 40 8.67 -1.10 17.82
C HIS A 40 9.73 -0.70 18.85
N ALA A 41 9.81 0.58 19.23
CA ALA A 41 10.91 1.11 20.04
C ALA A 41 10.51 1.68 21.41
N PHE A 42 9.51 2.56 21.46
CA PHE A 42 9.23 3.38 22.64
C PHE A 42 7.74 3.62 22.85
N TRP A 43 7.32 3.75 24.11
CA TRP A 43 5.96 4.14 24.48
C TRP A 43 5.95 4.86 25.84
N PRO A 44 6.31 6.17 25.87
CA PRO A 44 6.53 6.91 27.11
C PRO A 44 5.30 7.06 28.02
N ASP A 45 4.10 7.04 27.44
CA ASP A 45 2.82 7.14 28.16
C ASP A 45 2.05 5.80 28.21
N MET A 46 2.77 4.67 28.12
CA MET A 46 2.18 3.32 28.20
C MET A 46 1.32 3.15 29.47
N PRO A 47 0.13 2.52 29.36
CA PRO A 47 -0.70 2.16 30.51
C PRO A 47 0.08 1.36 31.56
N ARG A 48 -0.13 1.68 32.84
CA ARG A 48 0.54 1.04 33.99
C ARG A 48 -0.34 0.05 34.75
N ASP A 49 -1.54 -0.22 34.24
CA ASP A 49 -2.46 -1.19 34.84
C ASP A 49 -2.00 -2.61 34.57
N ILE A 50 -1.08 -3.10 35.40
CA ILE A 50 -0.52 -4.44 35.27
C ILE A 50 -1.56 -5.55 35.47
N VAL A 51 -2.69 -5.29 36.12
CA VAL A 51 -3.71 -6.33 36.35
C VAL A 51 -4.43 -6.66 35.05
N ASN A 52 -4.80 -5.63 34.29
CA ASN A 52 -5.58 -5.80 33.07
C ASN A 52 -4.74 -5.77 31.79
N GLN A 53 -3.53 -5.19 31.82
CA GLN A 53 -2.72 -4.92 30.63
C GLN A 53 -1.37 -5.66 30.60
N ASN A 54 -1.12 -6.61 31.51
CA ASN A 54 0.17 -7.31 31.60
C ASN A 54 0.67 -7.87 30.25
N GLY A 55 -0.22 -8.49 29.47
CA GLY A 55 0.14 -9.07 28.17
C GLY A 55 0.68 -8.02 27.19
N ILE A 56 -0.01 -6.89 27.05
CA ILE A 56 0.41 -5.79 26.17
C ILE A 56 1.75 -5.20 26.65
N MET A 57 1.88 -4.97 27.96
CA MET A 57 3.11 -4.42 28.54
C MET A 57 4.31 -5.35 28.29
N VAL A 58 4.17 -6.66 28.56
CA VAL A 58 5.24 -7.64 28.36
C VAL A 58 5.64 -7.74 26.89
N THR A 59 4.67 -7.80 25.97
CA THR A 59 4.95 -7.85 24.52
C THR A 59 5.73 -6.62 24.06
N HIS A 60 5.29 -5.41 24.43
CA HIS A 60 5.92 -4.18 23.98
C HIS A 60 7.31 -4.00 24.61
N LEU A 61 7.44 -4.11 25.93
CA LEU A 61 8.74 -3.98 26.61
C LEU A 61 9.75 -5.01 26.11
N GLY A 62 9.31 -6.25 25.86
CA GLY A 62 10.14 -7.29 25.25
C GLY A 62 10.59 -6.93 23.83
N GLY A 63 9.67 -6.42 23.00
CA GLY A 63 10.00 -5.96 21.65
C GLY A 63 10.94 -4.76 21.62
N PHE A 64 10.77 -3.81 22.53
CA PHE A 64 11.64 -2.63 22.65
C PHE A 64 13.07 -3.06 23.00
N ALA A 65 13.24 -3.93 24.01
CA ALA A 65 14.53 -4.46 24.39
C ALA A 65 15.18 -5.27 23.25
N LYS A 66 14.37 -6.04 22.51
CA LYS A 66 14.82 -6.82 21.37
C LYS A 66 15.27 -5.94 20.21
N LEU A 67 14.49 -4.90 19.86
CA LEU A 67 14.87 -3.93 18.85
C LEU A 67 16.16 -3.22 19.25
N GLN A 68 16.26 -2.74 20.49
CA GLN A 68 17.45 -2.05 20.98
C GLN A 68 18.71 -2.93 20.85
N HIS A 69 18.59 -4.24 21.10
CA HIS A 69 19.69 -5.18 20.92
C HIS A 69 20.07 -5.37 19.45
N PHE A 70 19.08 -5.54 18.56
CA PHE A 70 19.31 -5.85 17.14
C PHE A 70 19.38 -4.63 16.22
N TRP A 71 19.19 -3.41 16.72
CA TRP A 71 19.16 -2.19 15.92
C TRP A 71 20.42 -1.99 15.07
N PRO A 72 21.65 -2.15 15.59
CA PRO A 72 22.86 -2.03 14.76
C PRO A 72 22.94 -3.10 13.66
N ASP A 73 22.37 -4.29 13.90
CA ASP A 73 22.36 -5.38 12.92
C ASP A 73 21.34 -5.11 11.81
N LEU A 74 20.16 -4.61 12.20
CA LEU A 74 19.12 -4.19 11.26
C LEU A 74 19.63 -3.09 10.32
N LEU A 75 20.27 -2.04 10.86
CA LEU A 75 20.80 -0.95 10.06
C LEU A 75 21.82 -1.43 9.02
N ARG A 76 22.71 -2.36 9.40
CA ARG A 76 23.68 -2.98 8.49
C ARG A 76 23.00 -3.84 7.42
N GLU A 77 21.96 -4.58 7.77
CA GLU A 77 21.20 -5.37 6.79
C GLU A 77 20.46 -4.49 5.78
N LEU A 78 19.84 -3.40 6.23
CA LEU A 78 19.18 -2.41 5.36
C LEU A 78 20.21 -1.76 4.43
N GLU A 79 21.31 -1.23 4.97
CA GLU A 79 22.36 -0.59 4.17
C GLU A 79 22.94 -1.55 3.12
N ALA A 80 23.24 -2.78 3.52
CA ALA A 80 23.76 -3.80 2.60
C ALA A 80 22.76 -4.19 1.51
N ALA A 81 21.46 -4.10 1.81
CA ALA A 81 20.37 -4.40 0.89
C ALA A 81 20.05 -3.26 -0.08
N ASN A 82 20.37 -2.02 0.28
CA ASN A 82 20.16 -0.84 -0.54
C ASN A 82 21.02 -0.88 -1.82
N ARG A 83 20.36 -0.82 -2.97
CA ARG A 83 20.94 -0.88 -4.32
C ARG A 83 20.23 0.13 -5.20
N PRO A 84 20.75 1.38 -5.32
CA PRO A 84 20.18 2.38 -6.21
C PRO A 84 20.00 1.84 -7.63
N GLY A 85 18.84 2.11 -8.23
CA GLY A 85 18.40 1.59 -9.53
C GLY A 85 17.66 0.26 -9.48
N GLU A 86 17.74 -0.47 -8.36
CA GLU A 86 17.15 -1.81 -8.22
C GLU A 86 16.22 -1.92 -7.01
N PHE A 87 16.66 -1.48 -5.82
CA PHE A 87 15.92 -1.65 -4.58
C PHE A 87 16.41 -0.68 -3.49
N VAL A 88 15.52 0.13 -2.92
CA VAL A 88 15.88 1.14 -1.90
C VAL A 88 15.36 0.74 -0.52
N THR A 89 16.14 0.95 0.53
CA THR A 89 15.72 0.67 1.91
C THR A 89 15.80 1.90 2.79
N PHE A 90 14.88 2.02 3.75
CA PHE A 90 14.89 3.05 4.77
C PHE A 90 14.99 2.43 6.17
N PRO A 91 15.78 3.03 7.07
CA PRO A 91 15.66 2.74 8.49
C PRO A 91 14.44 3.41 9.10
N SER A 92 13.71 2.68 9.94
CA SER A 92 12.63 3.24 10.74
C SER A 92 12.42 2.52 12.06
N TYR A 93 11.79 3.22 13.00
CA TYR A 93 11.19 2.62 14.17
C TYR A 93 9.88 3.31 14.52
N GLU A 94 8.99 2.59 15.20
CA GLU A 94 7.72 3.10 15.68
C GLU A 94 7.85 3.56 17.13
N TRP A 95 7.40 4.79 17.36
CA TRP A 95 7.21 5.41 18.65
C TRP A 95 5.71 5.52 18.93
N HIS A 96 5.28 5.06 20.11
CA HIS A 96 3.88 4.96 20.47
C HIS A 96 3.47 6.06 21.45
N SER A 97 2.23 6.53 21.35
CA SER A 97 1.64 7.39 22.38
C SER A 97 0.13 7.27 22.48
N MET A 98 -0.36 7.15 23.71
CA MET A 98 -1.80 7.22 23.99
C MET A 98 -2.38 8.60 23.62
N GLU A 99 -1.63 9.67 23.89
CA GLU A 99 -2.08 11.05 23.67
C GLU A 99 -1.92 11.52 22.22
N PHE A 100 -0.82 11.15 21.55
CA PHE A 100 -0.47 11.68 20.23
C PHE A 100 -0.68 10.69 19.09
N GLY A 101 -0.91 9.41 19.41
CA GLY A 101 -0.90 8.33 18.43
C GLY A 101 0.51 7.86 18.11
N ASP A 102 0.58 6.84 17.27
CA ASP A 102 1.85 6.20 16.94
C ASP A 102 2.47 6.82 15.70
N HIS A 103 3.81 6.90 15.69
CA HIS A 103 4.58 7.57 14.66
C HIS A 103 5.79 6.73 14.27
N ASN A 104 5.96 6.55 12.96
CA ASN A 104 7.17 5.98 12.39
C ASN A 104 8.22 7.07 12.20
N ALA A 105 9.26 7.02 13.02
CA ALA A 105 10.49 7.78 12.78
C ALA A 105 11.27 7.08 11.67
N THR A 106 11.26 7.66 10.47
CA THR A 106 11.95 7.13 9.28
C THR A 106 13.10 8.03 8.90
N PHE A 107 14.21 7.47 8.42
CA PHE A 107 15.45 8.19 8.18
C PHE A 107 15.97 8.01 6.76
N ASN A 108 16.72 8.99 6.28
CA ASN A 108 17.47 8.93 5.02
C ASN A 108 18.95 8.51 5.20
N ALA A 109 19.30 7.91 6.33
CA ALA A 109 20.66 7.50 6.65
C ALA A 109 20.65 6.22 7.50
N PHE A 110 21.72 5.43 7.40
CA PHE A 110 21.86 4.12 8.06
C PHE A 110 22.67 4.15 9.36
N ASP A 111 23.23 5.29 9.74
CA ASP A 111 23.89 5.50 11.02
C ASP A 111 23.05 6.44 11.89
N VAL A 112 22.01 5.88 12.49
CA VAL A 112 21.01 6.62 13.27
C VAL A 112 20.74 5.91 14.60
N PRO A 113 20.75 6.60 15.75
CA PRO A 113 20.40 5.97 17.02
C PRO A 113 18.88 5.85 17.20
N LEU A 114 18.45 4.95 18.09
CA LEU A 114 17.08 4.97 18.59
C LEU A 114 16.90 6.15 19.55
N ILE A 115 15.97 7.06 19.24
CA ILE A 115 15.71 8.27 20.03
C ILE A 115 14.27 8.28 20.55
N ASP A 116 14.13 8.57 21.84
CA ASP A 116 12.84 8.74 22.51
C ASP A 116 12.58 10.21 22.83
N GLY A 117 11.32 10.52 23.12
CA GLY A 117 10.88 11.79 23.70
C GLY A 117 9.56 11.59 24.45
N PRO A 118 9.35 12.22 25.62
CA PRO A 118 8.14 12.02 26.42
C PRO A 118 6.86 12.57 25.75
N LYS A 119 6.99 13.43 24.74
CA LYS A 119 5.91 13.92 23.87
C LYS A 119 6.40 13.99 22.43
N LEU A 120 5.48 14.08 21.49
CA LEU A 120 5.80 14.18 20.06
C LEU A 120 6.74 15.35 19.73
N ALA A 121 6.54 16.52 20.35
CA ALA A 121 7.41 17.68 20.16
C ALA A 121 8.82 17.49 20.75
N ASP A 122 8.94 16.74 21.85
CA ASP A 122 10.23 16.39 22.43
C ASP A 122 10.98 15.41 21.53
N LEU A 123 10.28 14.39 21.02
CA LEU A 123 10.82 13.44 20.05
C LEU A 123 11.34 14.16 18.80
N ALA A 124 10.54 15.03 18.19
CA ALA A 124 10.93 15.79 17.01
C ALA A 124 12.16 16.67 17.25
N ARG A 125 12.26 17.31 18.43
CA ARG A 125 13.42 18.12 18.79
C ARG A 125 14.67 17.26 18.97
N ASN A 126 14.58 16.13 19.67
CA ASN A 126 15.72 15.24 19.90
C ASN A 126 16.23 14.61 18.60
N LEU A 127 15.32 14.27 17.68
CA LEU A 127 15.66 13.80 16.34
C LEU A 127 16.36 14.87 15.50
N ALA A 128 15.94 16.14 15.62
CA ALA A 128 16.55 17.27 14.92
C ALA A 128 17.98 17.62 15.40
N GLU A 129 18.41 17.07 16.53
CA GLU A 129 19.82 17.17 16.98
C GLU A 129 20.75 16.21 16.23
N GLN A 130 20.20 15.25 15.48
CA GLN A 130 20.96 14.30 14.66
C GLN A 130 21.29 14.89 13.28
N PRO A 131 22.38 14.45 12.63
CA PRO A 131 22.73 14.88 11.28
C PRO A 131 21.82 14.30 10.19
N ALA A 132 21.17 13.16 10.44
CA ALA A 132 20.28 12.51 9.48
C ALA A 132 18.96 13.26 9.35
N GLU A 133 18.41 13.33 8.14
CA GLU A 133 17.03 13.80 7.98
C GLU A 133 16.05 12.72 8.44
N PHE A 134 14.90 13.16 8.94
CA PHE A 134 13.86 12.27 9.41
C PHE A 134 12.46 12.76 9.01
N MET A 135 11.51 11.83 9.01
CA MET A 135 10.08 12.09 8.98
C MET A 135 9.42 11.35 10.16
N LEU A 136 8.39 11.95 10.74
CA LEU A 136 7.54 11.35 11.76
C LEU A 136 6.17 11.06 11.14
N MET A 137 5.99 9.88 10.54
CA MET A 137 4.73 9.55 9.86
C MET A 137 3.76 8.91 10.84
N PRO A 138 2.62 9.54 11.16
CA PRO A 138 1.64 8.93 12.03
C PRO A 138 0.95 7.75 11.35
N HIS A 139 0.66 6.76 12.18
CA HIS A 139 0.04 5.49 11.84
C HIS A 139 -1.40 5.40 12.38
N HIS A 140 -2.22 4.55 11.74
CA HIS A 140 -3.61 4.19 12.06
C HIS A 140 -4.54 5.32 12.53
N CYS A 141 -4.56 6.40 11.74
CA CYS A 141 -5.46 7.53 11.98
C CYS A 141 -6.93 7.10 12.02
N GLY A 142 -7.65 7.44 13.08
CA GLY A 142 -9.04 7.02 13.24
C GLY A 142 -9.36 6.48 14.62
N TYR A 143 -8.38 6.17 15.48
CA TYR A 143 -8.67 5.83 16.87
C TYR A 143 -9.02 7.05 17.73
N SER A 144 -9.62 6.80 18.89
CA SER A 144 -9.98 7.84 19.84
C SER A 144 -8.74 8.45 20.51
N ARG A 145 -8.82 9.74 20.86
CA ARG A 145 -7.80 10.40 21.69
C ARG A 145 -7.65 9.64 23.02
N GLY A 146 -6.42 9.55 23.51
CA GLY A 146 -6.09 8.75 24.69
C GLY A 146 -6.07 7.24 24.44
N HIS A 147 -6.30 6.78 23.20
CA HIS A 147 -6.28 5.37 22.78
C HIS A 147 -5.44 5.20 21.51
N ARG A 148 -4.28 5.88 21.45
CA ARG A 148 -3.35 5.88 20.30
C ARG A 148 -3.91 6.46 19.01
N GLY A 149 -5.00 7.23 19.07
CA GLY A 149 -5.47 8.01 17.92
C GLY A 149 -4.64 9.28 17.69
N LEU A 150 -4.37 9.59 16.40
CA LEU A 150 -3.68 10.82 16.01
C LEU A 150 -4.36 12.07 16.63
N ASN A 151 -3.55 12.92 17.23
CA ASN A 151 -3.97 14.19 17.81
C ASN A 151 -3.50 15.37 16.96
N TRP A 152 -4.44 16.02 16.26
CA TRP A 152 -4.18 17.17 15.39
C TRP A 152 -3.61 18.39 16.14
N ASP A 153 -3.90 18.56 17.44
CA ASP A 153 -3.33 19.64 18.25
C ASP A 153 -1.80 19.53 18.38
N GLY A 154 -1.27 18.31 18.25
CA GLY A 154 0.16 18.00 18.31
C GLY A 154 0.86 17.94 16.95
N PHE A 155 0.16 18.19 15.84
CA PHE A 155 0.71 18.04 14.49
C PHE A 155 1.89 19.00 14.24
N ILE A 156 2.98 18.48 13.67
CA ILE A 156 4.23 19.22 13.41
C ILE A 156 4.50 19.27 11.90
N PRO A 157 4.03 20.31 11.17
CA PRO A 157 4.08 20.35 9.71
C PRO A 157 5.47 20.18 9.09
N SER A 158 6.53 20.59 9.81
CA SER A 158 7.91 20.53 9.30
C SER A 158 8.50 19.13 9.22
N VAL A 159 7.94 18.15 9.95
CA VAL A 159 8.48 16.77 10.03
C VAL A 159 7.43 15.70 9.75
N ILE A 160 6.16 16.08 9.58
CA ILE A 160 5.05 15.16 9.26
C ILE A 160 4.54 15.46 7.83
N PRO A 161 5.27 15.10 6.77
CA PRO A 161 4.82 15.35 5.41
C PRO A 161 3.68 14.41 4.99
N LEU A 162 3.61 13.19 5.54
CA LEU A 162 2.67 12.15 5.13
C LEU A 162 1.90 11.60 6.33
N ILE A 163 0.65 11.19 6.08
CA ILE A 163 -0.20 10.47 7.03
C ILE A 163 -0.54 9.10 6.44
N GLU A 164 -0.44 8.03 7.25
CA GLU A 164 -0.93 6.72 6.83
C GLU A 164 -2.47 6.69 6.81
N ILE A 165 -3.05 6.74 5.61
CA ILE A 165 -4.51 6.78 5.40
C ILE A 165 -5.12 5.37 5.41
N PHE A 166 -4.34 4.35 5.11
CA PHE A 166 -4.79 2.96 5.03
C PHE A 166 -3.68 1.99 5.47
N SER A 167 -4.06 0.99 6.25
CA SER A 167 -3.22 -0.15 6.60
C SER A 167 -4.10 -1.33 7.02
N ASN A 168 -3.51 -2.36 7.63
CA ASN A 168 -4.27 -3.47 8.18
C ASN A 168 -5.31 -3.06 9.24
N HIS A 169 -5.17 -1.89 9.85
CA HIS A 169 -6.20 -1.32 10.73
C HIS A 169 -7.50 -0.98 10.00
N GLY A 170 -7.44 -0.68 8.70
CA GLY A 170 -8.54 -0.19 7.87
C GLY A 170 -8.20 1.17 7.25
N CYS A 171 -9.22 1.88 6.74
CA CYS A 171 -9.06 3.21 6.17
C CYS A 171 -9.39 4.32 7.17
N GLY A 172 -8.43 5.19 7.46
CA GLY A 172 -8.54 6.36 8.33
C GLY A 172 -9.04 7.64 7.65
N GLU A 173 -9.53 7.54 6.41
CA GLU A 173 -9.88 8.71 5.59
C GLU A 173 -10.98 9.58 6.24
N ALA A 174 -12.13 8.97 6.57
CA ALA A 174 -13.32 9.65 7.10
C ALA A 174 -14.39 8.65 7.60
N ASP A 175 -15.47 9.15 8.23
CA ASP A 175 -16.59 8.33 8.72
C ASP A 175 -17.24 7.50 7.60
N ASP A 176 -17.32 8.06 6.39
CA ASP A 176 -17.93 7.44 5.21
C ASP A 176 -16.95 6.61 4.37
N ALA A 177 -15.73 6.38 4.87
CA ALA A 177 -14.72 5.62 4.14
C ALA A 177 -15.01 4.11 4.17
N TYR A 178 -14.61 3.43 3.09
CA TYR A 178 -14.54 1.97 3.01
C TYR A 178 -13.57 1.43 4.07
N TYR A 179 -13.57 0.11 4.32
CA TYR A 179 -12.63 -0.55 5.23
C TYR A 179 -12.67 0.00 6.66
N ASP A 180 -13.66 -0.42 7.42
CA ASP A 180 -13.82 -0.01 8.82
C ASP A 180 -12.77 -0.66 9.73
N TYR A 181 -12.62 -0.13 10.94
CA TYR A 181 -11.66 -0.58 11.93
C TYR A 181 -12.22 -1.78 12.72
N HIS A 182 -11.49 -2.89 12.69
CA HIS A 182 -11.85 -4.12 13.44
C HIS A 182 -10.73 -4.60 14.38
N HIS A 183 -9.71 -3.77 14.57
CA HIS A 183 -8.60 -4.04 15.47
C HIS A 183 -9.00 -3.84 16.94
N SER A 184 -8.23 -4.42 17.86
CA SER A 184 -8.46 -4.40 19.31
C SER A 184 -8.44 -3.01 19.97
N MET A 185 -7.92 -1.99 19.27
CA MET A 185 -7.82 -0.62 19.78
C MET A 185 -9.13 0.18 19.73
N GLY A 186 -10.16 -0.35 19.07
CA GLY A 186 -11.51 0.21 19.09
C GLY A 186 -12.06 0.61 17.72
N PRO A 187 -13.14 1.40 17.69
CA PRO A 187 -13.77 1.83 16.44
C PRO A 187 -13.03 3.01 15.81
N ARG A 188 -13.32 3.23 14.53
CA ARG A 188 -12.95 4.44 13.81
C ARG A 188 -13.81 5.62 14.30
N VAL A 189 -13.20 6.78 14.59
CA VAL A 189 -13.88 7.98 15.11
C VAL A 189 -13.42 9.26 14.41
N GLY A 190 -14.37 10.17 14.17
CA GLY A 190 -14.17 11.41 13.41
C GLY A 190 -13.02 12.32 13.85
N GLY A 191 -12.66 12.31 15.14
CA GLY A 191 -11.73 13.28 15.73
C GLY A 191 -10.29 13.21 15.20
N SER A 192 -9.82 12.03 14.78
CA SER A 192 -8.44 11.76 14.38
C SER A 192 -8.28 11.39 12.89
N MET A 193 -9.37 11.39 12.13
CA MET A 193 -9.37 11.00 10.71
C MET A 193 -8.66 12.02 9.82
N VAL A 194 -8.12 11.54 8.71
CA VAL A 194 -7.38 12.33 7.71
C VAL A 194 -8.17 13.54 7.21
N ARG A 195 -9.45 13.35 6.82
CA ARG A 195 -10.27 14.46 6.32
C ARG A 195 -10.43 15.57 7.35
N ARG A 196 -10.48 15.23 8.65
CA ARG A 196 -10.57 16.23 9.72
C ARG A 196 -9.33 17.10 9.78
N GLY A 197 -8.14 16.51 9.64
CA GLY A 197 -6.87 17.24 9.62
C GLY A 197 -6.74 18.17 8.42
N LEU A 198 -7.10 17.69 7.23
CA LEU A 198 -7.11 18.53 6.01
C LEU A 198 -8.06 19.72 6.15
N LEU A 199 -9.26 19.50 6.68
CA LEU A 199 -10.26 20.54 6.93
C LEU A 199 -9.86 21.52 8.04
N ALA A 200 -8.95 21.14 8.93
CA ALA A 200 -8.34 22.02 9.92
C ALA A 200 -7.16 22.85 9.36
N GLY A 201 -6.82 22.68 8.08
CA GLY A 201 -5.77 23.43 7.39
C GLY A 201 -4.37 22.79 7.47
N HIS A 202 -4.26 21.57 7.99
CA HIS A 202 -2.99 20.84 7.96
C HIS A 202 -2.67 20.39 6.52
N ARG A 203 -1.39 20.50 6.14
CA ARG A 203 -0.89 20.17 4.81
C ARG A 203 -0.02 18.93 4.89
N PHE A 204 -0.51 17.82 4.35
CA PHE A 204 0.17 16.52 4.32
C PHE A 204 -0.33 15.68 3.14
N GLY A 205 0.50 14.75 2.69
CA GLY A 205 0.15 13.74 1.69
C GLY A 205 -0.26 12.42 2.35
N PHE A 206 -0.52 11.42 1.51
CA PHE A 206 -0.98 10.11 1.95
C PHE A 206 0.10 9.05 1.78
N THR A 207 0.17 8.14 2.73
CA THR A 207 0.86 6.86 2.58
C THR A 207 -0.08 5.72 2.98
N ALA A 208 0.24 4.51 2.54
CA ALA A 208 -0.35 3.30 3.06
C ALA A 208 0.77 2.27 3.23
N GLY A 209 0.72 1.54 4.33
CA GLY A 209 1.67 0.48 4.65
C GLY A 209 0.92 -0.73 5.15
N THR A 210 1.57 -1.89 5.18
CA THR A 210 0.88 -3.11 5.60
C THR A 210 0.58 -3.11 7.09
N ASP A 211 1.48 -2.53 7.90
CA ASP A 211 1.51 -2.69 9.35
C ASP A 211 1.37 -4.17 9.76
N SER A 212 1.91 -5.06 8.92
CA SER A 212 1.83 -6.50 9.18
C SER A 212 2.93 -6.92 10.14
N HIS A 213 2.58 -7.79 11.09
CA HIS A 213 3.53 -8.48 11.98
C HIS A 213 4.01 -9.82 11.41
N ASP A 214 3.80 -10.06 10.12
CA ASP A 214 4.05 -11.32 9.43
C ASP A 214 5.40 -11.35 8.68
N GLY A 215 6.13 -10.24 8.68
CA GLY A 215 7.39 -10.10 7.94
C GLY A 215 7.20 -10.17 6.42
N TYR A 216 6.07 -9.66 5.91
CA TYR A 216 5.72 -9.69 4.49
C TYR A 216 5.26 -8.31 3.99
N PRO A 217 6.21 -7.42 3.67
CA PRO A 217 5.91 -6.07 3.21
C PRO A 217 5.16 -6.11 1.88
N GLY A 218 4.24 -5.15 1.69
CA GLY A 218 3.47 -5.04 0.46
C GLY A 218 2.47 -6.17 0.20
N HIS A 219 2.06 -6.92 1.23
CA HIS A 219 0.95 -7.88 1.16
C HIS A 219 -0.22 -7.27 0.38
N TYR A 220 -0.56 -7.86 -0.77
CA TYR A 220 -1.60 -7.33 -1.64
C TYR A 220 -2.97 -7.27 -0.96
N GLY A 221 -3.50 -6.05 -0.81
CA GLY A 221 -4.76 -5.75 -0.13
C GLY A 221 -4.60 -5.13 1.26
N HIS A 222 -3.37 -4.99 1.77
CA HIS A 222 -3.08 -4.50 3.12
C HIS A 222 -2.44 -3.10 3.19
N GLY A 223 -2.06 -2.52 2.04
CA GLY A 223 -1.41 -1.22 2.01
C GLY A 223 -0.09 -1.23 1.24
N ARG A 224 0.14 -0.19 0.45
CA ARG A 224 1.42 0.17 -0.17
C ARG A 224 1.37 1.62 -0.62
N VAL A 225 2.54 2.22 -0.85
CA VAL A 225 2.66 3.60 -1.32
C VAL A 225 3.43 3.66 -2.64
N GLY A 226 2.86 4.39 -3.60
CA GLY A 226 3.53 4.84 -4.82
C GLY A 226 4.16 6.21 -4.58
N VAL A 227 5.40 6.41 -4.99
CA VAL A 227 6.14 7.69 -4.90
C VAL A 227 6.52 8.14 -6.30
N LEU A 228 6.12 9.35 -6.67
CA LEU A 228 6.51 9.97 -7.93
C LEU A 228 7.90 10.59 -7.76
N ALA A 229 8.88 9.96 -8.40
CA ALA A 229 10.29 10.35 -8.34
C ALA A 229 10.96 10.22 -9.72
N ASP A 230 12.11 10.87 -9.89
CA ASP A 230 12.85 10.79 -11.15
C ASP A 230 13.67 9.51 -11.29
N ARG A 231 14.15 8.97 -10.17
CA ARG A 231 15.00 7.78 -10.12
C ARG A 231 14.65 6.90 -8.92
N LEU A 232 15.00 5.62 -9.02
CA LEU A 232 14.94 4.68 -7.90
C LEU A 232 16.23 4.79 -7.07
N ASP A 233 16.39 5.87 -6.31
CA ASP A 233 17.47 6.03 -5.36
C ASP A 233 16.95 6.67 -4.06
N LEU A 234 17.74 6.55 -2.99
CA LEU A 234 17.33 6.99 -1.66
C LEU A 234 16.92 8.46 -1.65
N ASP A 235 17.71 9.34 -2.27
CA ASP A 235 17.44 10.78 -2.31
C ASP A 235 16.15 11.13 -3.07
N SER A 236 15.93 10.52 -4.24
CA SER A 236 14.76 10.82 -5.09
C SER A 236 13.46 10.31 -4.48
N ILE A 237 13.49 9.12 -3.86
CA ILE A 237 12.32 8.57 -3.15
C ILE A 237 12.05 9.41 -1.88
N TRP A 238 13.09 9.76 -1.12
CA TRP A 238 12.98 10.61 0.06
C TRP A 238 12.39 11.99 -0.28
N ASP A 239 12.86 12.63 -1.34
CA ASP A 239 12.31 13.91 -1.81
C ASP A 239 10.84 13.79 -2.24
N GLY A 240 10.47 12.69 -2.91
CA GLY A 240 9.08 12.40 -3.27
C GLY A 240 8.17 12.27 -2.06
N LEU A 241 8.61 11.55 -1.03
CA LEU A 241 7.89 11.41 0.24
C LEU A 241 7.75 12.77 0.96
N LYS A 242 8.84 13.53 1.12
CA LYS A 242 8.82 14.88 1.74
C LYS A 242 7.94 15.87 1.00
N SER A 243 7.94 15.78 -0.32
CA SER A 243 7.16 16.65 -1.20
C SER A 243 5.72 16.18 -1.40
N ARG A 244 5.28 15.13 -0.69
CA ARG A 244 3.91 14.59 -0.74
C ARG A 244 3.50 14.09 -2.12
N ARG A 245 4.47 13.75 -2.98
CA ARG A 245 4.21 13.25 -4.34
C ARG A 245 3.92 11.75 -4.29
N THR A 246 2.81 11.40 -3.66
CA THR A 246 2.50 10.02 -3.28
C THR A 246 1.10 9.57 -3.67
N ILE A 247 0.95 8.26 -3.84
CA ILE A 247 -0.31 7.56 -4.06
C ILE A 247 -0.38 6.45 -2.99
N ALA A 248 -1.24 6.59 -2.00
CA ALA A 248 -1.55 5.50 -1.09
C ALA A 248 -2.45 4.48 -1.80
N SER A 249 -2.25 3.19 -1.57
CA SER A 249 -3.07 2.15 -2.20
C SER A 249 -3.31 0.99 -1.25
N THR A 250 -4.48 0.39 -1.34
CA THR A 250 -4.78 -0.89 -0.69
C THR A 250 -3.88 -2.03 -1.17
N GLY A 251 -3.37 -1.96 -2.40
CA GLY A 251 -2.54 -3.04 -2.96
C GLY A 251 -2.34 -2.95 -4.47
N ALA A 252 -3.29 -2.37 -5.22
CA ALA A 252 -3.11 -2.15 -6.66
C ALA A 252 -2.01 -1.10 -6.94
N ARG A 253 -1.31 -1.26 -8.05
CA ARG A 253 -0.40 -0.23 -8.58
C ARG A 253 -1.18 0.64 -9.57
N PHE A 254 -1.25 1.93 -9.30
CA PHE A 254 -1.92 2.92 -10.14
C PHE A 254 -0.90 3.82 -10.83
N GLU A 255 -1.03 4.00 -12.14
CA GLU A 255 -0.35 5.12 -12.81
C GLU A 255 -1.30 6.30 -12.85
N VAL A 256 -0.85 7.44 -12.33
CA VAL A 256 -1.67 8.65 -12.21
C VAL A 256 -0.92 9.86 -12.74
N LYS A 257 -1.60 10.64 -13.59
CA LYS A 257 -1.23 12.03 -13.87
C LYS A 257 -2.36 12.92 -13.37
N LEU A 258 -2.03 13.83 -12.46
CA LEU A 258 -2.99 14.74 -11.85
C LEU A 258 -2.39 16.14 -11.83
N SER A 259 -3.14 17.12 -12.32
CA SER A 259 -2.79 18.53 -12.22
C SER A 259 -4.01 19.41 -11.92
N LEU A 260 -3.76 20.49 -11.18
CA LEU A 260 -4.71 21.57 -10.96
C LEU A 260 -3.97 22.90 -11.15
N GLY A 261 -4.39 23.69 -12.15
CA GLY A 261 -3.64 24.86 -12.58
C GLY A 261 -2.25 24.44 -13.06
N ASN A 262 -1.20 24.96 -12.41
CA ASN A 262 0.19 24.61 -12.70
C ASN A 262 0.80 23.64 -11.67
N ALA A 263 0.01 23.18 -10.69
CA ALA A 263 0.48 22.31 -9.63
C ALA A 263 0.17 20.84 -9.92
N GLY A 264 1.12 19.98 -9.56
CA GLY A 264 0.96 18.52 -9.52
C GLY A 264 0.64 17.99 -8.13
N VAL A 265 0.62 16.66 -8.00
CA VAL A 265 0.39 15.93 -6.75
C VAL A 265 1.28 16.47 -5.61
N GLY A 266 0.69 16.82 -4.46
CA GLY A 266 1.43 17.27 -3.28
C GLY A 266 1.79 18.76 -3.26
N GLU A 267 1.55 19.49 -4.36
CA GLU A 267 1.93 20.89 -4.56
C GLU A 267 0.80 21.88 -4.27
N VAL A 268 1.13 23.17 -4.38
CA VAL A 268 0.24 24.30 -4.14
C VAL A 268 0.19 25.18 -5.38
N THR A 269 -1.00 25.63 -5.78
CA THR A 269 -1.20 26.57 -6.89
C THR A 269 -1.90 27.85 -6.41
N PRO A 270 -1.67 29.01 -7.03
CA PRO A 270 -2.50 30.18 -6.79
C PRO A 270 -3.97 29.92 -7.13
N ARG A 271 -4.88 30.43 -6.30
CA ARG A 271 -6.32 30.36 -6.54
C ARG A 271 -6.74 31.30 -7.67
N HIS A 272 -7.48 30.76 -8.63
CA HIS A 272 -8.16 31.51 -9.67
C HIS A 272 -9.67 31.20 -9.70
N PRO A 273 -10.51 32.04 -10.34
CA PRO A 273 -11.95 31.77 -10.46
C PRO A 273 -12.27 30.43 -11.12
N THR A 274 -11.47 30.03 -12.11
CA THR A 274 -11.39 28.68 -12.64
C THR A 274 -9.92 28.26 -12.76
N MET A 275 -9.66 26.96 -12.72
CA MET A 275 -8.34 26.38 -12.96
C MET A 275 -8.49 25.13 -13.83
N PRO A 276 -7.60 24.88 -14.80
CA PRO A 276 -7.62 23.61 -15.53
C PRO A 276 -7.36 22.46 -14.55
N PHE A 277 -8.20 21.45 -14.57
CA PHE A 277 -8.03 20.21 -13.83
C PHE A 277 -7.94 19.07 -14.84
N ASP A 278 -6.87 18.27 -14.73
CA ASP A 278 -6.63 17.13 -15.60
C ASP A 278 -6.27 15.91 -14.75
N LEU A 279 -6.91 14.79 -15.05
CA LEU A 279 -6.69 13.52 -14.40
C LEU A 279 -6.65 12.39 -15.43
N GLU A 280 -5.54 11.65 -15.45
CA GLU A 280 -5.42 10.36 -16.12
C GLU A 280 -5.06 9.29 -15.08
N VAL A 281 -5.75 8.15 -15.13
CA VAL A 281 -5.54 7.01 -14.25
C VAL A 281 -5.47 5.72 -15.07
N GLU A 282 -4.51 4.88 -14.76
CA GLU A 282 -4.48 3.47 -15.16
C GLU A 282 -4.41 2.58 -13.92
N GLY A 283 -5.35 1.64 -13.78
CA GLY A 283 -5.39 0.64 -12.71
C GLY A 283 -5.07 -0.78 -13.19
N THR A 284 -5.13 -1.76 -12.29
CA THR A 284 -4.90 -3.18 -12.57
C THR A 284 -6.16 -3.99 -12.94
N ALA A 285 -7.33 -3.35 -12.86
CA ALA A 285 -8.67 -3.90 -12.96
C ALA A 285 -9.64 -2.75 -13.33
N PRO A 286 -10.90 -3.04 -13.75
CA PRO A 286 -11.84 -2.00 -14.16
C PRO A 286 -12.01 -0.91 -13.10
N ILE A 287 -11.91 0.34 -13.50
CA ILE A 287 -12.18 1.51 -12.65
C ILE A 287 -13.68 1.65 -12.52
N ASP A 288 -14.23 1.39 -11.33
CA ASP A 288 -15.66 1.54 -11.02
C ASP A 288 -16.04 3.02 -10.95
N ARG A 289 -15.24 3.81 -10.22
CA ARG A 289 -15.36 5.26 -10.18
C ARG A 289 -14.11 5.94 -9.66
N VAL A 290 -14.09 7.25 -9.88
CA VAL A 290 -13.16 8.18 -9.28
C VAL A 290 -13.94 9.21 -8.46
N ASP A 291 -13.62 9.32 -7.17
CA ASP A 291 -14.15 10.36 -6.31
C ASP A 291 -13.16 11.54 -6.26
N LEU A 292 -13.66 12.75 -6.53
CA LEU A 292 -12.96 14.01 -6.27
C LEU A 292 -13.40 14.55 -4.91
N ILE A 293 -12.48 14.60 -3.96
CA ILE A 293 -12.74 15.09 -2.61
C ILE A 293 -12.17 16.50 -2.50
N GLU A 294 -13.03 17.44 -2.14
CA GLU A 294 -12.74 18.87 -2.19
C GLU A 294 -13.06 19.50 -0.84
N GLY A 295 -12.12 20.27 -0.29
CA GLY A 295 -12.28 20.88 1.03
C GLY A 295 -11.91 22.36 1.06
N VAL A 296 -12.68 23.13 1.83
CA VAL A 296 -12.45 24.56 2.09
C VAL A 296 -13.07 24.93 3.44
N ASN A 297 -12.37 25.71 4.28
CA ASN A 297 -12.92 26.27 5.53
C ASN A 297 -13.78 25.31 6.36
N GLY A 298 -13.29 24.10 6.65
CA GLY A 298 -14.03 23.11 7.43
C GLY A 298 -15.17 22.38 6.70
N SER A 299 -15.48 22.75 5.45
CA SER A 299 -16.50 22.12 4.60
C SER A 299 -15.88 21.18 3.57
N CYS A 300 -16.58 20.09 3.26
CA CYS A 300 -16.12 19.08 2.31
C CYS A 300 -17.22 18.73 1.31
N ARG A 301 -16.85 18.51 0.05
CA ARG A 301 -17.68 17.95 -1.02
C ARG A 301 -17.00 16.72 -1.61
N VAL A 302 -17.78 15.70 -1.98
CA VAL A 302 -17.30 14.55 -2.73
C VAL A 302 -18.09 14.47 -4.03
N ARG A 303 -17.42 14.68 -5.17
CA ARG A 303 -18.00 14.45 -6.51
C ARG A 303 -17.59 13.07 -6.99
N ARG A 304 -18.56 12.27 -7.42
CA ARG A 304 -18.34 10.90 -7.90
C ARG A 304 -18.40 10.88 -9.43
N LEU A 305 -17.28 10.59 -10.06
CA LEU A 305 -17.16 10.44 -11.51
C LEU A 305 -17.20 8.95 -11.84
N ALA A 306 -18.25 8.52 -12.54
CA ALA A 306 -18.43 7.12 -12.90
C ALA A 306 -17.33 6.65 -13.85
N GLY A 307 -16.88 5.41 -13.67
CA GLY A 307 -16.08 4.70 -14.67
C GLY A 307 -16.88 4.40 -15.92
N ARG A 308 -16.22 3.79 -16.91
CA ARG A 308 -16.89 3.37 -18.15
C ARG A 308 -17.74 2.13 -17.91
N ASP A 309 -18.74 1.95 -18.76
CA ASP A 309 -19.50 0.71 -18.82
C ASP A 309 -18.58 -0.48 -19.14
N LEU A 310 -18.88 -1.63 -18.53
CA LEU A 310 -18.14 -2.86 -18.78
C LEU A 310 -18.49 -3.42 -20.17
N ASN A 311 -17.47 -3.75 -20.96
CA ASN A 311 -17.61 -4.31 -22.30
C ASN A 311 -17.14 -5.75 -22.32
N PHE A 312 -18.01 -6.66 -22.78
CA PHE A 312 -17.73 -8.10 -22.87
C PHE A 312 -17.45 -8.56 -24.31
N ASP A 313 -17.57 -7.65 -25.28
CA ASP A 313 -17.23 -7.91 -26.66
C ASP A 313 -15.71 -7.81 -26.87
N PHE A 314 -15.19 -8.70 -27.70
CA PHE A 314 -13.78 -8.71 -28.04
C PHE A 314 -13.49 -7.75 -29.19
N SER A 315 -12.43 -6.97 -29.02
CA SER A 315 -11.77 -6.20 -30.07
C SER A 315 -10.25 -6.29 -29.87
N PRO A 316 -9.43 -6.44 -30.92
CA PRO A 316 -7.98 -6.39 -30.79
C PRO A 316 -7.50 -5.12 -30.06
N GLY A 317 -6.48 -5.25 -29.21
CA GLY A 317 -5.93 -4.16 -28.42
C GLY A 317 -5.26 -4.64 -27.13
N ARG A 318 -5.11 -3.71 -26.18
CA ARG A 318 -4.49 -3.95 -24.88
C ARG A 318 -5.49 -4.46 -23.84
N PHE A 319 -5.09 -5.46 -23.07
CA PHE A 319 -5.89 -6.12 -22.05
C PHE A 319 -5.11 -6.33 -20.76
N LYS A 320 -5.83 -6.33 -19.63
CA LYS A 320 -5.33 -6.88 -18.35
C LYS A 320 -6.03 -8.20 -18.03
N VAL A 321 -5.26 -9.24 -17.72
CA VAL A 321 -5.79 -10.57 -17.36
C VAL A 321 -5.15 -11.06 -16.06
N LYS A 322 -5.96 -11.21 -15.01
CA LYS A 322 -5.50 -11.76 -13.73
C LYS A 322 -5.46 -13.29 -13.78
N ILE A 323 -4.34 -13.89 -13.38
CA ILE A 323 -4.23 -15.32 -13.09
C ILE A 323 -4.06 -15.48 -11.60
N GLU A 324 -4.94 -16.25 -10.98
CA GLU A 324 -4.98 -16.44 -9.53
C GLU A 324 -5.00 -17.92 -9.18
N CYS A 325 -4.24 -18.29 -8.17
CA CYS A 325 -4.09 -19.66 -7.71
C CYS A 325 -4.21 -19.71 -6.18
N GLY A 326 -4.67 -20.85 -5.68
CA GLY A 326 -4.93 -21.05 -4.27
C GLY A 326 -6.24 -21.78 -4.06
N TRP A 327 -7.01 -21.41 -3.04
CA TRP A 327 -8.20 -22.16 -2.60
C TRP A 327 -7.88 -23.61 -2.20
N GLY A 328 -8.90 -24.30 -1.68
CA GLY A 328 -8.78 -25.65 -1.14
C GLY A 328 -9.32 -25.72 0.28
N ARG A 329 -9.13 -26.86 0.92
CA ARG A 329 -9.51 -27.05 2.33
C ARG A 329 -8.65 -26.16 3.24
N GLY A 330 -9.22 -25.73 4.37
CA GLY A 330 -8.45 -25.00 5.38
C GLY A 330 -7.27 -25.82 5.90
N ASN A 331 -6.26 -25.14 6.45
CA ASN A 331 -5.04 -25.73 7.01
C ASN A 331 -4.18 -26.54 6.02
N THR A 332 -4.46 -26.47 4.72
CA THR A 332 -3.57 -27.01 3.69
C THR A 332 -2.70 -25.89 3.14
N ARG A 333 -1.40 -26.14 3.03
CA ARG A 333 -0.48 -25.30 2.27
C ARG A 333 -0.31 -25.91 0.88
N SER A 334 -0.37 -25.07 -0.15
CA SER A 334 -0.13 -25.48 -1.53
C SER A 334 0.99 -24.64 -2.13
N ASP A 335 2.06 -25.30 -2.53
CA ASP A 335 3.12 -24.69 -3.34
C ASP A 335 2.73 -24.81 -4.81
N TRP A 336 2.91 -23.72 -5.56
CA TRP A 336 2.51 -23.59 -6.95
C TRP A 336 3.70 -23.27 -7.84
N ASP A 337 3.65 -23.80 -9.05
CA ASP A 337 4.60 -23.57 -10.13
C ASP A 337 3.79 -23.38 -11.41
N LEU A 338 3.64 -22.13 -11.85
CA LEU A 338 2.72 -21.74 -12.93
C LEU A 338 3.48 -21.15 -14.11
N ASP A 339 3.20 -21.70 -15.29
CA ASP A 339 3.78 -21.24 -16.54
C ASP A 339 2.67 -20.76 -17.47
N CYS A 340 2.73 -19.50 -17.88
CA CYS A 340 1.76 -18.91 -18.80
C CYS A 340 2.45 -18.34 -20.05
N GLU A 341 2.11 -18.86 -21.22
CA GLU A 341 2.51 -18.32 -22.53
C GLU A 341 1.38 -17.48 -23.13
N VAL A 342 1.70 -16.30 -23.65
CA VAL A 342 0.84 -15.45 -24.46
C VAL A 342 1.10 -15.77 -25.94
N ALA A 343 0.40 -16.78 -26.46
CA ALA A 343 0.55 -17.23 -27.84
C ALA A 343 -0.10 -16.25 -28.82
N ASN A 344 0.58 -15.91 -29.92
CA ASN A 344 0.13 -14.94 -30.94
C ASN A 344 -0.28 -13.56 -30.37
N GLY A 345 0.33 -13.13 -29.27
CA GLY A 345 0.16 -11.80 -28.67
C GLY A 345 1.47 -11.31 -28.08
N ARG A 346 1.46 -10.21 -27.32
CA ARG A 346 2.67 -9.68 -26.67
C ARG A 346 2.38 -9.31 -25.22
N LEU A 347 3.13 -9.86 -24.28
CA LEU A 347 3.16 -9.47 -22.87
C LEU A 347 4.00 -8.19 -22.72
N HIS A 348 3.45 -7.16 -22.07
CA HIS A 348 4.15 -5.91 -21.74
C HIS A 348 4.74 -5.93 -20.35
N GLY A 349 4.06 -6.58 -19.41
CA GLY A 349 4.47 -6.62 -18.02
C GLY A 349 3.52 -7.43 -17.15
N VAL A 350 3.88 -7.51 -15.87
CA VAL A 350 3.14 -8.27 -14.87
C VAL A 350 3.10 -7.50 -13.56
N ASP A 351 1.89 -7.24 -13.06
CA ASP A 351 1.68 -6.78 -11.70
C ASP A 351 1.60 -7.98 -10.75
N ARG A 352 2.33 -7.89 -9.65
CA ARG A 352 2.41 -8.95 -8.64
C ARG A 352 1.41 -8.66 -7.53
N CYS A 353 0.44 -9.57 -7.38
CA CYS A 353 -0.58 -9.53 -6.34
C CYS A 353 -0.28 -10.60 -5.28
N PHE A 354 0.98 -10.67 -4.87
CA PHE A 354 1.45 -11.63 -3.88
C PHE A 354 1.03 -11.26 -2.47
N ARG A 355 0.80 -12.29 -1.66
CA ARG A 355 0.26 -12.19 -0.31
C ARG A 355 1.08 -13.03 0.65
N HIS A 356 1.02 -12.67 1.92
CA HIS A 356 1.68 -13.46 2.95
C HIS A 356 1.12 -14.89 2.98
N SER A 357 2.03 -15.85 3.09
CA SER A 357 1.72 -17.23 3.45
C SER A 357 2.52 -17.60 4.71
N PRO A 358 1.93 -18.24 5.73
CA PRO A 358 2.67 -18.67 6.91
C PRO A 358 3.84 -19.62 6.58
N TYR A 359 4.97 -19.42 7.27
CA TYR A 359 6.19 -20.21 7.11
C TYR A 359 6.97 -20.40 8.42
N PRO A 360 7.82 -21.43 8.54
CA PRO A 360 8.77 -21.59 9.65
C PRO A 360 9.78 -20.44 9.72
N MET A 361 10.19 -20.06 10.94
CA MET A 361 11.10 -18.91 11.18
C MET A 361 12.49 -19.06 10.56
N ASP A 362 12.92 -20.28 10.25
CA ASP A 362 14.22 -20.61 9.64
C ASP A 362 14.19 -20.58 8.10
N GLU A 363 13.02 -20.43 7.48
CA GLU A 363 12.92 -20.27 6.03
C GLU A 363 13.35 -18.84 5.63
N LEU A 364 14.45 -18.69 4.89
CA LEU A 364 15.00 -17.36 4.54
C LEU A 364 14.62 -16.86 3.14
N GLU A 365 14.25 -17.76 2.23
CA GLU A 365 13.89 -17.40 0.86
C GLU A 365 12.39 -17.13 0.72
N SER A 366 12.06 -16.20 -0.19
CA SER A 366 10.70 -15.92 -0.57
C SER A 366 10.07 -17.09 -1.30
N SER A 367 8.81 -17.39 -0.96
CA SER A 367 8.01 -18.41 -1.63
C SER A 367 7.35 -17.89 -2.91
N GLU A 368 7.20 -16.57 -3.06
CA GLU A 368 6.58 -15.94 -4.22
C GLU A 368 7.63 -15.27 -5.09
N ARG A 369 7.85 -15.77 -6.30
CA ARG A 369 8.87 -15.25 -7.20
C ARG A 369 8.49 -15.43 -8.67
N ILE A 370 8.81 -14.43 -9.48
CA ILE A 370 8.80 -14.58 -10.94
C ILE A 370 10.18 -15.14 -11.34
N THR A 371 10.19 -16.34 -11.91
CA THR A 371 11.41 -17.05 -12.32
C THR A 371 11.77 -16.82 -13.78
N GLU A 372 10.80 -16.48 -14.62
CA GLU A 372 10.99 -16.14 -16.03
C GLU A 372 9.97 -15.06 -16.42
N LEU A 373 10.43 -14.03 -17.14
CA LEU A 373 9.56 -13.02 -17.76
C LEU A 373 10.14 -12.62 -19.10
N THR A 374 9.39 -12.88 -20.16
CA THR A 374 9.69 -12.44 -21.53
C THR A 374 8.53 -11.63 -22.08
N ASP A 375 8.62 -11.20 -23.33
CA ASP A 375 7.54 -10.54 -24.07
C ASP A 375 6.42 -11.50 -24.50
N HIS A 376 6.51 -12.80 -24.18
CA HIS A 376 5.49 -13.80 -24.51
C HIS A 376 5.23 -14.82 -23.41
N ARG A 377 5.93 -14.75 -22.26
CA ARG A 377 5.85 -15.78 -21.23
C ARG A 377 6.09 -15.21 -19.84
N VAL A 378 5.38 -15.75 -18.86
CA VAL A 378 5.69 -15.57 -17.44
C VAL A 378 5.65 -16.92 -16.73
N HIS A 379 6.71 -17.20 -15.97
CA HIS A 379 6.81 -18.35 -15.07
C HIS A 379 6.97 -17.81 -13.65
N TRP A 380 6.14 -18.28 -12.73
CA TRP A 380 6.24 -17.89 -11.33
C TRP A 380 5.91 -19.03 -10.37
N GLN A 381 6.48 -18.90 -9.18
CA GLN A 381 6.23 -19.77 -8.05
C GLN A 381 5.55 -18.98 -6.95
N ALA A 382 4.67 -19.64 -6.19
CA ALA A 382 3.96 -19.01 -5.10
C ALA A 382 3.48 -20.04 -4.08
N ARG A 383 3.26 -19.60 -2.84
CA ARG A 383 2.65 -20.44 -1.81
C ARG A 383 1.32 -19.88 -1.36
N ALA A 384 0.28 -20.70 -1.45
CA ALA A 384 -1.06 -20.31 -1.05
C ALA A 384 -1.51 -21.08 0.20
N VAL A 385 -2.20 -20.39 1.10
CA VAL A 385 -2.90 -20.99 2.24
C VAL A 385 -4.36 -20.56 2.15
N PRO A 386 -5.32 -21.49 1.96
CA PRO A 386 -6.73 -21.14 1.82
C PRO A 386 -7.27 -20.50 3.09
N ASN A 387 -8.00 -19.40 2.94
CA ASN A 387 -8.73 -18.71 4.00
C ASN A 387 -7.89 -18.49 5.29
N PRO A 388 -6.82 -17.67 5.23
CA PRO A 388 -5.98 -17.40 6.40
C PRO A 388 -6.66 -16.51 7.45
N SER A 389 -7.92 -16.09 7.23
CA SER A 389 -8.63 -15.20 8.14
C SER A 389 -8.60 -15.75 9.57
N GLY A 390 -8.00 -14.98 10.48
CA GLY A 390 -7.94 -15.29 11.91
C GLY A 390 -6.83 -16.22 12.40
N LEU A 391 -5.83 -16.58 11.57
CA LEU A 391 -4.78 -17.52 12.01
C LEU A 391 -3.62 -16.87 12.80
N ILE A 392 -3.40 -15.56 12.71
CA ILE A 392 -2.38 -14.84 13.50
C ILE A 392 -2.98 -13.52 13.98
N ALA A 393 -3.06 -13.35 15.31
CA ALA A 393 -3.26 -12.10 16.06
C ALA A 393 -4.36 -11.09 15.62
N GLY A 394 -5.29 -11.45 14.73
CA GLY A 394 -6.28 -10.50 14.20
C GLY A 394 -5.72 -9.52 13.15
N THR A 395 -4.55 -9.82 12.57
CA THR A 395 -3.79 -8.93 11.67
C THR A 395 -4.20 -9.03 10.20
N HIS A 396 -5.43 -9.47 9.91
CA HIS A 396 -5.91 -9.55 8.54
C HIS A 396 -7.37 -9.14 8.35
N PHE A 397 -7.57 -7.93 7.84
CA PHE A 397 -8.86 -7.52 7.28
C PHE A 397 -9.09 -8.25 5.94
N ASN A 398 -10.04 -9.19 5.91
CA ASN A 398 -10.57 -9.77 4.66
C ASN A 398 -9.52 -10.36 3.69
N SER A 399 -8.42 -10.92 4.20
CA SER A 399 -7.31 -11.39 3.38
C SER A 399 -7.63 -12.75 2.74
N SER A 400 -7.78 -12.77 1.42
CA SER A 400 -7.60 -14.01 0.66
C SER A 400 -6.15 -14.48 0.83
N GLY A 401 -5.91 -15.78 1.01
CA GLY A 401 -4.56 -16.36 0.95
C GLY A 401 -4.19 -16.91 -0.43
N THR A 402 -4.92 -16.47 -1.46
CA THR A 402 -4.60 -16.75 -2.87
C THR A 402 -3.43 -15.90 -3.33
N GLN A 403 -2.73 -16.41 -4.34
CA GLN A 403 -1.61 -15.74 -4.99
C GLN A 403 -2.01 -15.40 -6.42
N ALA A 404 -1.64 -14.22 -6.90
CA ALA A 404 -2.00 -13.80 -8.24
C ALA A 404 -0.95 -12.95 -8.93
N VAL A 405 -1.03 -12.95 -10.25
CA VAL A 405 -0.38 -12.01 -11.14
C VAL A 405 -1.42 -11.40 -12.07
N VAL A 406 -1.25 -10.14 -12.47
CA VAL A 406 -2.04 -9.50 -13.54
C VAL A 406 -1.14 -9.29 -14.74
N LEU A 407 -1.49 -9.92 -15.85
CA LEU A 407 -0.79 -9.77 -17.11
C LEU A 407 -1.30 -8.51 -17.82
N ASP A 408 -0.38 -7.67 -18.30
CA ASP A 408 -0.67 -6.59 -19.23
C ASP A 408 -0.19 -7.01 -20.62
N LEU A 409 -1.11 -7.15 -21.58
CA LEU A 409 -0.82 -7.75 -22.88
C LEU A 409 -1.55 -7.09 -24.03
N GLU A 410 -0.94 -7.15 -25.21
CA GLU A 410 -1.55 -6.86 -26.50
C GLU A 410 -2.11 -8.15 -27.10
N ALA A 411 -3.37 -8.15 -27.50
CA ALA A 411 -4.07 -9.29 -28.09
C ALA A 411 -4.74 -8.96 -29.42
N GLY A 412 -4.60 -9.87 -30.39
CA GLY A 412 -5.37 -9.92 -31.63
C GLY A 412 -6.32 -11.12 -31.67
N ASP A 413 -6.97 -11.34 -32.82
CA ASP A 413 -8.05 -12.32 -33.00
C ASP A 413 -7.66 -13.78 -32.67
N THR A 414 -6.36 -14.09 -32.74
CA THR A 414 -5.83 -15.45 -32.53
C THR A 414 -4.99 -15.58 -31.26
N THR A 415 -4.96 -14.54 -30.42
CA THR A 415 -4.18 -14.55 -29.18
C THR A 415 -4.83 -15.46 -28.15
N SER A 416 -4.03 -16.33 -27.53
CA SER A 416 -4.46 -17.21 -26.44
C SER A 416 -3.49 -17.22 -25.28
N LEU A 417 -4.02 -17.51 -24.08
CA LEU A 417 -3.25 -17.76 -22.87
C LEU A 417 -3.16 -19.26 -22.64
N ARG A 418 -1.92 -19.78 -22.68
CA ARG A 418 -1.62 -21.18 -22.40
C ARG A 418 -1.03 -21.32 -21.00
N LEU A 419 -1.83 -21.77 -20.05
CA LEU A 419 -1.46 -21.90 -18.65
C LEU A 419 -1.25 -23.37 -18.26
N LYS A 420 -0.08 -23.67 -17.69
CA LYS A 420 0.27 -24.98 -17.15
C LYS A 420 0.62 -24.88 -15.67
N THR A 421 0.08 -25.79 -14.87
CA THR A 421 0.44 -25.96 -13.45
C THR A 421 0.01 -27.34 -12.95
N GLY A 422 0.95 -28.16 -12.47
CA GLY A 422 0.67 -29.53 -12.05
C GLY A 422 -0.01 -30.34 -13.17
N GLY A 423 -1.21 -30.86 -12.91
CA GLY A 423 -2.03 -31.58 -13.90
C GLY A 423 -2.99 -30.70 -14.72
N VAL A 424 -2.97 -29.37 -14.53
CA VAL A 424 -3.83 -28.42 -15.26
C VAL A 424 -3.09 -27.91 -16.49
N ASP A 425 -3.74 -27.98 -17.64
CA ASP A 425 -3.31 -27.43 -18.92
C ASP A 425 -4.53 -26.73 -19.56
N LEU A 426 -4.45 -25.41 -19.74
CA LEU A 426 -5.51 -24.57 -20.28
C LEU A 426 -4.97 -23.80 -21.48
N ASP A 427 -5.69 -23.80 -22.60
CA ASP A 427 -5.45 -22.91 -23.76
C ASP A 427 -6.77 -22.16 -24.03
N LEU A 428 -6.78 -20.86 -23.74
CA LEU A 428 -7.98 -20.02 -23.80
C LEU A 428 -7.70 -18.79 -24.62
N THR A 429 -8.54 -18.51 -25.62
CA THR A 429 -8.42 -17.27 -26.39
C THR A 429 -8.78 -16.06 -25.52
N VAL A 430 -8.15 -14.91 -25.79
CA VAL A 430 -8.51 -13.66 -25.09
C VAL A 430 -9.97 -13.30 -25.36
N SER A 431 -10.49 -13.61 -26.56
CA SER A 431 -11.91 -13.41 -26.90
C SER A 431 -12.87 -14.22 -26.02
N GLU A 432 -12.52 -15.47 -25.66
CA GLU A 432 -13.32 -16.25 -24.71
C GLU A 432 -13.26 -15.63 -23.32
N LEU A 433 -12.07 -15.18 -22.90
CA LEU A 433 -11.85 -14.55 -21.61
C LEU A 433 -12.56 -13.19 -21.48
N CYS A 434 -12.83 -12.45 -22.55
CA CYS A 434 -13.67 -11.24 -22.49
C CYS A 434 -15.08 -11.53 -21.97
N ARG A 435 -15.61 -12.73 -22.25
CA ARG A 435 -16.98 -13.15 -21.88
C ARG A 435 -17.06 -13.69 -20.46
N GLY A 436 -15.94 -14.17 -19.89
CA GLY A 436 -15.93 -14.66 -18.51
C GLY A 436 -14.64 -15.36 -18.10
N SER A 437 -14.50 -15.56 -16.80
CA SER A 437 -13.36 -16.28 -16.21
C SER A 437 -13.48 -17.80 -16.36
N VAL A 438 -12.35 -18.50 -16.41
CA VAL A 438 -12.28 -19.96 -16.39
C VAL A 438 -11.47 -20.43 -15.19
N GLY A 439 -11.99 -21.41 -14.45
CA GLY A 439 -11.33 -22.00 -13.29
C GLY A 439 -11.26 -23.53 -13.36
N ARG A 440 -10.22 -24.09 -12.74
CA ARG A 440 -9.99 -25.54 -12.62
C ARG A 440 -9.46 -25.90 -11.24
N GLN A 441 -10.08 -26.90 -10.62
CA GLN A 441 -9.49 -27.62 -9.50
C GLN A 441 -8.36 -28.53 -9.99
N VAL A 442 -7.27 -28.63 -9.22
CA VAL A 442 -6.11 -29.45 -9.57
C VAL A 442 -6.38 -30.96 -9.40
N ALA A 443 -7.21 -31.35 -8.42
CA ALA A 443 -7.47 -32.76 -8.09
C ALA A 443 -8.95 -33.05 -7.71
N GLY A 444 -9.88 -32.17 -8.09
CA GLY A 444 -11.32 -32.34 -7.85
C GLY A 444 -11.88 -31.49 -6.70
N PHE A 445 -13.09 -31.81 -6.23
CA PHE A 445 -13.82 -30.95 -5.28
C PHE A 445 -13.03 -30.71 -3.98
N GLY A 446 -12.83 -29.43 -3.64
CA GLY A 446 -12.11 -28.99 -2.44
C GLY A 446 -10.59 -29.09 -2.54
N SER A 447 -10.03 -29.48 -3.68
CA SER A 447 -8.59 -29.34 -3.92
C SER A 447 -8.22 -27.87 -4.17
N PRO A 448 -6.92 -27.53 -4.15
CA PRO A 448 -6.44 -26.27 -4.70
C PRO A 448 -6.91 -26.07 -6.14
N ALA A 449 -7.04 -24.82 -6.54
CA ALA A 449 -7.60 -24.40 -7.81
C ALA A 449 -6.85 -23.21 -8.40
N VAL A 450 -6.91 -23.11 -9.73
CA VAL A 450 -6.41 -21.99 -10.50
C VAL A 450 -7.56 -21.36 -11.28
N LYS A 451 -7.49 -20.04 -11.46
CA LYS A 451 -8.48 -19.24 -12.17
C LYS A 451 -7.77 -18.24 -13.07
N ILE A 452 -8.13 -18.24 -14.35
CA ILE A 452 -7.85 -17.13 -15.26
C ILE A 452 -9.11 -16.26 -15.26
N HIS A 453 -8.96 -15.03 -14.78
CA HIS A 453 -10.04 -14.06 -14.71
C HIS A 453 -10.42 -13.54 -16.10
N ARG A 454 -11.52 -12.80 -16.16
CA ARG A 454 -11.98 -12.14 -17.39
C ARG A 454 -10.85 -11.27 -17.95
N ALA A 455 -10.69 -11.25 -19.27
CA ALA A 455 -9.83 -10.28 -19.93
C ALA A 455 -10.51 -8.91 -19.91
N VAL A 456 -9.81 -7.91 -19.37
CA VAL A 456 -10.31 -6.56 -19.18
C VAL A 456 -9.71 -5.66 -20.25
N PRO A 457 -10.51 -5.06 -21.15
CA PRO A 457 -9.99 -4.15 -22.17
C PRO A 457 -9.51 -2.82 -21.57
N GLU A 458 -8.58 -2.15 -22.26
CA GLU A 458 -7.99 -0.87 -21.83
C GLU A 458 -9.01 0.20 -21.46
N SER A 459 -10.12 0.28 -22.19
CA SER A 459 -11.19 1.23 -21.89
C SER A 459 -11.79 1.10 -20.49
N GLU A 460 -11.65 -0.05 -19.84
CA GLU A 460 -12.22 -0.27 -18.51
C GLU A 460 -11.22 -0.02 -17.38
N PHE A 461 -9.93 -0.31 -17.58
CA PHE A 461 -8.91 -0.09 -16.54
C PHE A 461 -8.21 1.28 -16.67
N THR A 462 -8.62 2.11 -17.63
CA THR A 462 -8.18 3.50 -17.79
C THR A 462 -9.32 4.49 -17.53
N PHE A 463 -8.97 5.66 -17.00
CA PHE A 463 -9.90 6.76 -16.76
C PHE A 463 -9.22 8.09 -17.10
N ALA A 464 -9.94 8.97 -17.80
CA ALA A 464 -9.46 10.31 -18.12
C ALA A 464 -10.59 11.33 -17.90
N HIS A 465 -10.28 12.43 -17.23
CA HIS A 465 -11.20 13.52 -16.96
C HIS A 465 -10.48 14.86 -17.00
N SER A 466 -11.05 15.81 -17.73
CA SER A 466 -10.57 17.19 -17.81
C SER A 466 -11.74 18.16 -17.64
N GLU A 467 -11.55 19.20 -16.84
CA GLU A 467 -12.55 20.25 -16.64
C GLU A 467 -11.93 21.61 -16.27
N GLU A 468 -12.69 22.69 -16.50
CA GLU A 468 -12.44 23.98 -15.87
C GLU A 468 -12.96 23.92 -14.42
N TYR A 469 -12.07 23.59 -13.50
CA TYR A 469 -12.39 23.43 -12.09
C TYR A 469 -12.74 24.77 -11.45
N GLN A 470 -13.89 24.82 -10.77
CA GLN A 470 -14.33 25.96 -9.97
C GLN A 470 -14.10 25.67 -8.48
N PRO A 471 -13.15 26.36 -7.83
CA PRO A 471 -12.83 26.11 -6.43
C PRO A 471 -14.00 26.41 -5.50
N LEU A 472 -14.15 25.58 -4.47
CA LEU A 472 -15.12 25.83 -3.41
C LEU A 472 -14.75 27.10 -2.61
N GLY A 473 -15.75 27.71 -1.98
CA GLY A 473 -15.57 28.90 -1.13
C GLY A 473 -15.48 30.21 -1.90
N GLN A 474 -15.13 31.28 -1.19
CA GLN A 474 -15.00 32.64 -1.71
C GLN A 474 -13.54 32.97 -2.05
N GLN A 475 -13.32 34.13 -2.67
CA GLN A 475 -11.98 34.64 -2.91
C GLN A 475 -11.25 34.85 -1.58
N GLY A 476 -10.00 34.38 -1.49
CA GLY A 476 -9.19 34.40 -0.26
C GLY A 476 -9.31 33.14 0.59
N ASP A 477 -10.19 32.19 0.24
CA ASP A 477 -10.27 30.90 0.91
C ASP A 477 -9.24 29.91 0.35
N ASN A 478 -8.48 29.31 1.27
CA ASN A 478 -7.56 28.22 0.97
C ASN A 478 -8.33 26.89 0.95
N GLY A 479 -8.02 26.03 -0.01
CA GLY A 479 -8.64 24.71 -0.10
C GLY A 479 -7.73 23.66 -0.70
N PHE A 480 -8.30 22.47 -0.87
CA PHE A 480 -7.60 21.33 -1.42
C PHE A 480 -8.53 20.47 -2.28
N VAL A 481 -7.92 19.71 -3.20
CA VAL A 481 -8.56 18.63 -3.94
C VAL A 481 -7.66 17.40 -3.86
N TYR A 482 -8.24 16.24 -3.57
CA TYR A 482 -7.56 14.96 -3.75
C TYR A 482 -8.46 13.94 -4.44
N VAL A 483 -7.84 12.89 -4.97
CA VAL A 483 -8.52 11.88 -5.79
C VAL A 483 -8.52 10.55 -5.06
N ARG A 484 -9.68 9.89 -5.04
CA ARG A 484 -9.84 8.51 -4.59
C ARG A 484 -10.34 7.63 -5.72
N ILE A 485 -9.54 6.64 -6.11
CA ILE A 485 -9.81 5.71 -7.21
C ILE A 485 -10.37 4.42 -6.59
N ILE A 486 -11.43 3.88 -7.19
CA ILE A 486 -12.07 2.64 -6.76
C ILE A 486 -12.17 1.69 -7.95
N GLN A 487 -11.65 0.49 -7.79
CA GLN A 487 -11.72 -0.57 -8.79
C GLN A 487 -12.81 -1.59 -8.45
N SER A 488 -13.28 -2.30 -9.47
CA SER A 488 -14.34 -3.32 -9.32
C SER A 488 -13.92 -4.55 -8.50
N ASP A 489 -12.61 -4.79 -8.33
CA ASP A 489 -12.07 -5.84 -7.45
C ASP A 489 -11.93 -5.39 -5.97
N GLY A 490 -12.43 -4.18 -5.67
CA GLY A 490 -12.39 -3.56 -4.36
C GLY A 490 -11.10 -2.80 -4.08
N GLN A 491 -10.02 -2.95 -4.87
CA GLN A 491 -8.81 -2.18 -4.62
C GLN A 491 -9.07 -0.68 -4.81
N MET A 492 -8.47 0.11 -3.91
CA MET A 492 -8.58 1.56 -3.88
C MET A 492 -7.20 2.22 -3.86
N GLY A 493 -7.14 3.45 -4.38
CA GLY A 493 -5.98 4.34 -4.32
C GLY A 493 -6.38 5.76 -3.92
N TRP A 494 -5.51 6.45 -3.18
CA TRP A 494 -5.66 7.86 -2.77
C TRP A 494 -4.44 8.64 -3.23
N VAL A 495 -4.64 9.57 -4.14
CA VAL A 495 -3.59 10.46 -4.65
C VAL A 495 -3.47 11.64 -3.69
N SER A 496 -2.26 11.99 -3.28
CA SER A 496 -2.04 13.10 -2.34
C SER A 496 -2.65 14.42 -2.84
N PRO A 497 -3.12 15.29 -1.92
CA PRO A 497 -3.84 16.49 -2.31
C PRO A 497 -3.01 17.49 -3.10
N ILE A 498 -3.71 18.31 -3.88
CA ILE A 498 -3.21 19.59 -4.41
C ILE A 498 -3.95 20.70 -3.67
N TRP A 499 -3.21 21.71 -3.20
CA TRP A 499 -3.80 22.87 -2.51
C TRP A 499 -3.90 24.08 -3.42
N TYR A 500 -4.87 24.95 -3.14
CA TYR A 500 -4.98 26.28 -3.73
C TYR A 500 -5.13 27.36 -2.66
N GLU A 501 -4.50 28.51 -2.88
CA GLU A 501 -4.46 29.66 -1.95
C GLU A 501 -4.56 31.01 -2.67
#